data_AF-A0A7W6TKM2-F1
#
_entry.id   AF-A0A7W6TKM2-F1
#
_cell.length_a   1.000
_cell.length_b   1.000
_cell.length_c   1.000
_cell.angle_alpha   90.00
_cell.angle_beta   90.00
_cell.angle_gamma   90.00
#
_symmetry.space_group_name_H-M   'P 1'
#
loop_
_entity.id
_entity.type
_entity.pdbx_description
1 polymer ?
#
loop_
_entity_poly.entity_id
_entity_poly.type
_entity_poly.pdbx_seq_one_letter_code
_entity_poly.pdbx_strand_id
1 'polypeptide(L)'
;MDMLLLIVIAFWLSLAMAGAWAIQRATGLSGWIDTIWSFAVGVGGILSALFADGDSERRVAILVMVAAWALRLGSHIGSRTRGAGEDPRYAKFIEEWGESASWRLFFFLQ
;
A
#
# COMPACT_ATOMS: atom_id res chain seq x y z
N MET A 1 -5.04 17.30 14.66
CA MET A 1 -5.43 16.45 13.51
C MET A 1 -6.76 15.79 13.84
N ASP A 2 -7.72 15.91 12.93
CA ASP A 2 -9.10 15.46 13.11
C ASP A 2 -9.21 13.93 13.12
N MET A 3 -10.01 13.37 14.04
CA MET A 3 -10.32 11.95 14.11
C MET A 3 -11.02 11.46 12.83
N LEU A 4 -11.89 12.29 12.25
CA LEU A 4 -12.57 11.96 11.00
C LEU A 4 -11.57 11.70 9.87
N LEU A 5 -10.52 12.53 9.78
CA LEU A 5 -9.48 12.36 8.76
C LEU A 5 -8.74 11.03 8.93
N LEU A 6 -8.42 10.65 10.16
CA LEU A 6 -7.76 9.37 10.44
C LEU A 6 -8.64 8.18 10.04
N ILE A 7 -9.95 8.25 10.29
CA ILE A 7 -10.91 7.22 9.88
C ILE A 7 -10.99 7.14 8.35
N VAL A 8 -11.03 8.28 7.65
CA VAL A 8 -11.02 8.32 6.19
C VAL A 8 -9.74 7.71 5.62
N ILE A 9 -8.58 8.03 6.19
CA ILE A 9 -7.29 7.45 5.77
C ILE A 9 -7.27 5.94 6.03
N ALA A 10 -7.74 5.46 7.18
CA ALA A 10 -7.82 4.04 7.48
C ALA A 10 -8.74 3.30 6.50
N PHE A 11 -9.91 3.86 6.20
CA PHE A 11 -10.83 3.30 5.21
C PHE A 11 -10.22 3.30 3.80
N TRP A 12 -9.54 4.37 3.41
CA TRP A 12 -8.80 4.45 2.15
C TRP A 12 -7.74 3.35 2.04
N LEU A 13 -6.93 3.15 3.09
CA LEU A 13 -5.90 2.12 3.11
C LEU A 13 -6.52 0.72 2.98
N SER A 14 -7.55 0.43 3.77
CA SER A 14 -8.28 -0.86 3.68
C SER A 14 -8.85 -1.09 2.27
N LEU A 15 -9.46 -0.07 1.66
CA LEU A 15 -10.00 -0.16 0.30
C LEU A 15 -8.89 -0.37 -0.76
N ALA A 16 -7.76 0.32 -0.62
CA ALA A 16 -6.61 0.14 -1.50
C ALA A 16 -6.04 -1.28 -1.39
N MET A 17 -5.96 -1.83 -0.18
CA MET A 17 -5.49 -3.20 0.05
C MET A 17 -6.48 -4.26 -0.43
N ALA A 18 -7.79 -4.01 -0.33
CA ALA A 18 -8.82 -4.83 -0.96
C ALA A 18 -8.69 -4.84 -2.50
N GLY A 19 -8.40 -3.68 -3.10
CA GLY A 19 -8.09 -3.57 -4.53
C GLY A 19 -6.81 -4.31 -4.91
N ALA A 20 -5.77 -4.21 -4.07
CA ALA A 20 -4.51 -4.91 -4.27
C ALA A 20 -4.66 -6.43 -4.23
N TRP A 21 -5.48 -6.94 -3.30
CA TRP A 21 -5.88 -8.33 -3.25
C TRP A 21 -6.59 -8.78 -4.53
N ALA A 22 -7.53 -7.99 -5.04
CA ALA A 22 -8.24 -8.31 -6.29
C ALA A 22 -7.29 -8.32 -7.51
N ILE A 23 -6.33 -7.40 -7.56
CA ILE A 23 -5.30 -7.37 -8.61
C ILE A 23 -4.36 -8.57 -8.52
N GLN A 24 -3.92 -8.94 -7.30
CA GLN A 24 -3.10 -10.13 -7.10
C GLN A 24 -3.84 -11.39 -7.57
N ARG A 25 -5.14 -11.51 -7.28
CA ARG A 25 -5.98 -12.61 -7.75
C ARG A 25 -6.10 -12.67 -9.28
N ALA A 26 -6.22 -11.51 -9.93
CA ALA A 26 -6.36 -11.42 -11.38
C ALA A 26 -5.04 -11.67 -12.13
N THR A 27 -3.92 -11.24 -11.55
CA THR A 27 -2.60 -11.29 -12.20
C THR A 27 -1.74 -12.47 -11.77
N GLY A 28 -2.00 -13.04 -10.59
CA GLY A 28 -1.12 -14.01 -9.94
C GLY A 28 0.19 -13.39 -9.43
N LEU A 29 0.30 -12.06 -9.41
CA LEU A 29 1.53 -11.32 -9.09
C LEU A 29 1.34 -10.47 -7.82
N SER A 30 1.84 -10.97 -6.70
CA SER A 30 1.80 -10.32 -5.39
C SER A 30 2.69 -9.08 -5.27
N GLY A 31 3.60 -8.85 -6.22
CA GLY A 31 4.36 -7.60 -6.26
C GLY A 31 3.49 -6.35 -6.44
N TRP A 32 2.28 -6.50 -6.98
CA TRP A 32 1.29 -5.40 -7.05
C TRP A 32 0.78 -5.00 -5.67
N ILE A 33 0.76 -5.92 -4.69
CA ILE A 33 0.36 -5.62 -3.31
C ILE A 33 1.31 -4.59 -2.72
N ASP A 34 2.61 -4.87 -2.74
CA ASP A 34 3.63 -3.98 -2.18
C ASP A 34 3.68 -2.63 -2.94
N THR A 35 3.40 -2.65 -4.24
CA THR A 35 3.32 -1.43 -5.08
C THR A 35 2.16 -0.54 -4.66
N ILE A 36 0.95 -1.11 -4.55
CA ILE A 36 -0.27 -0.37 -4.20
C ILE A 36 -0.17 0.12 -2.76
N TRP A 37 0.33 -0.71 -1.84
CA TRP A 37 0.58 -0.32 -0.46
C TRP A 37 1.50 0.91 -0.37
N SER A 38 2.60 0.92 -1.11
CA SER A 38 3.57 2.04 -1.10
C SER A 38 2.91 3.36 -1.52
N PHE A 39 2.08 3.33 -2.57
CA PHE A 39 1.36 4.52 -3.02
C PHE A 39 0.22 4.91 -2.07
N ALA A 40 -0.55 3.94 -1.56
CA ALA A 40 -1.67 4.21 -0.67
C ALA A 40 -1.21 4.84 0.65
N VAL A 41 -0.12 4.33 1.23
CA VAL A 41 0.54 4.90 2.41
C VAL A 41 1.12 6.28 2.09
N GLY A 42 1.75 6.44 0.92
CA GLY A 42 2.22 7.75 0.45
C GLY A 42 1.11 8.80 0.39
N VAL A 43 -0.03 8.46 -0.21
CA VAL A 43 -1.22 9.32 -0.28
C VAL A 43 -1.75 9.64 1.12
N GLY A 44 -1.90 8.64 1.99
CA GLY A 44 -2.34 8.84 3.37
C GLY A 44 -1.39 9.75 4.18
N GLY A 45 -0.07 9.59 3.98
CA GLY A 45 0.94 10.44 4.60
C GLY A 45 0.93 11.88 4.07
N ILE A 46 0.74 12.08 2.77
CA ILE A 46 0.58 13.41 2.16
C ILE A 46 -0.67 14.10 2.73
N LEU A 47 -1.81 13.41 2.77
CA LEU A 47 -3.04 13.95 3.38
C LEU A 47 -2.81 14.31 4.85
N SER A 48 -2.13 13.43 5.60
CA SER A 48 -1.81 13.70 7.01
C SER A 48 -0.94 14.95 7.17
N ALA A 49 0.10 15.13 6.34
CA ALA A 49 0.95 16.32 6.38
C ALA A 49 0.21 17.62 5.99
N LEU A 50 -0.72 17.52 5.04
CA LEU A 50 -1.56 18.64 4.58
C LEU A 50 -2.54 19.12 5.65
N PHE A 51 -3.02 18.25 6.53
CA PHE A 51 -3.98 18.59 7.60
C PHE A 51 -3.39 18.51 9.02
N ALA A 52 -2.08 18.30 9.12
CA ALA A 52 -1.38 18.32 10.39
C ALA A 52 -1.31 19.74 10.96
N ASP A 53 -1.44 19.85 12.28
CA ASP A 53 -1.20 21.09 13.01
C ASP A 53 0.30 21.31 13.24
N GLY A 54 0.70 22.56 13.47
CA GLY A 54 2.07 22.94 13.80
C GLY A 54 2.82 23.63 12.66
N ASP A 55 4.14 23.68 12.81
CA ASP A 55 5.04 24.47 11.97
C ASP A 55 4.95 24.12 10.47
N SER A 56 4.91 25.15 9.63
CA SER A 56 4.72 25.01 8.19
C SER A 56 5.95 24.43 7.49
N GLU A 57 7.16 24.83 7.89
CA GLU A 57 8.40 24.35 7.29
C GLU A 57 8.56 22.85 7.50
N ARG A 58 8.28 22.38 8.73
CA ARG A 58 8.29 20.96 9.06
C ARG A 58 7.26 20.17 8.25
N ARG A 59 6.04 20.70 8.06
CA ARG A 59 5.00 20.04 7.26
C ARG A 59 5.40 19.90 5.80
N VAL A 60 5.97 20.96 5.21
CA VAL A 60 6.46 20.92 3.82
C VAL A 60 7.60 19.92 3.68
N ALA A 61 8.56 19.89 4.62
CA ALA A 61 9.65 18.93 4.61
C ALA A 61 9.13 17.47 4.64
N ILE A 62 8.18 17.17 5.54
CA ILE A 62 7.56 15.84 5.62
C ILE A 62 6.82 15.50 4.34
N LEU A 63 6.04 16.44 3.78
CA LEU A 63 5.29 16.23 2.55
C LEU A 63 6.23 15.83 1.39
N VAL A 64 7.32 16.57 1.21
CA VAL A 64 8.32 16.29 0.16
C VAL A 64 8.98 14.93 0.39
N MET A 65 9.37 14.62 1.63
CA MET A 65 9.99 13.34 1.97
C MET A 65 9.07 12.16 1.69
N VAL A 66 7.80 12.23 2.11
CA VAL A 66 6.80 11.17 1.91
C VAL A 66 6.48 11.01 0.43
N ALA A 67 6.27 12.11 -0.30
CA ALA A 67 5.99 12.07 -1.73
C ALA A 67 7.16 11.45 -2.52
N ALA A 68 8.38 11.89 -2.23
CA ALA A 68 9.58 11.36 -2.88
C ALA A 68 9.78 9.87 -2.56
N TRP A 69 9.59 9.48 -1.31
CA TRP A 69 9.68 8.08 -0.89
C TRP A 69 8.65 7.19 -1.59
N ALA A 70 7.37 7.60 -1.59
CA ALA A 70 6.29 6.81 -2.15
C ALA A 70 6.45 6.64 -3.66
N LEU A 71 6.79 7.73 -4.38
CA LEU A 71 7.07 7.69 -5.81
C LEU A 71 8.26 6.77 -6.11
N ARG A 72 9.38 6.94 -5.39
CA ARG A 72 10.58 6.11 -5.60
C ARG A 72 10.29 4.63 -5.37
N LEU A 73 9.67 4.30 -4.24
CA LEU A 73 9.45 2.91 -3.83
C LEU A 73 8.38 2.24 -4.68
N GLY A 74 7.22 2.87 -4.83
CA GLY A 74 6.10 2.33 -5.61
C GLY A 74 6.47 2.11 -7.07
N SER A 75 7.15 3.09 -7.71
CA SER A 75 7.60 2.93 -9.09
C SER A 75 8.68 1.86 -9.25
N HIS A 76 9.60 1.74 -8.28
CA HIS A 76 10.64 0.71 -8.32
C HIS A 76 10.05 -0.70 -8.20
N ILE A 77 9.15 -0.93 -7.25
CA ILE A 77 8.51 -2.24 -7.07
C ILE A 77 7.62 -2.55 -8.27
N GLY A 78 6.78 -1.61 -8.71
CA GLY A 78 5.88 -1.81 -9.85
C GLY A 78 6.61 -2.09 -11.16
N SER A 79 7.76 -1.44 -11.39
CA SER A 79 8.65 -1.74 -12.51
C SER A 79 9.17 -3.18 -12.43
N ARG A 80 9.64 -3.61 -11.25
CA ARG A 80 10.11 -4.97 -11.02
C ARG A 80 9.02 -6.01 -11.25
N THR A 81 7.79 -5.75 -10.77
CA THR A 81 6.66 -6.70 -10.86
C THR A 81 6.24 -6.97 -12.30
N ARG A 82 6.30 -5.98 -13.19
CA ARG A 82 5.87 -6.15 -14.60
C ARG A 82 6.66 -7.19 -15.39
N GLY A 83 7.90 -7.48 -14.99
CA GLY A 83 8.78 -8.44 -15.67
C GLY A 83 9.24 -9.60 -14.79
N ALA A 84 8.74 -9.70 -13.56
CA ALA A 84 9.14 -10.72 -12.60
C ALA A 84 8.03 -11.76 -12.40
N GLY A 85 8.44 -12.98 -12.06
CA GLY A 85 7.52 -14.01 -11.58
C GLY A 85 6.98 -13.69 -10.19
N GLU A 86 6.15 -14.60 -9.68
CA GLU A 86 5.52 -14.44 -8.37
C GLU A 86 6.57 -14.31 -7.24
N ASP A 87 6.30 -13.44 -6.26
CA ASP A 87 7.20 -13.24 -5.13
C ASP A 87 7.23 -14.51 -4.25
N PRO A 88 8.41 -15.12 -4.00
CA PRO A 88 8.50 -16.36 -3.23
C PRO A 88 7.87 -16.30 -1.84
N ARG A 89 7.81 -15.12 -1.22
CA ARG A 89 7.19 -14.92 0.10
C ARG A 89 5.69 -15.17 0.06
N TYR A 90 5.01 -14.60 -0.93
CA TYR A 90 3.57 -14.76 -1.12
C TYR A 90 3.23 -16.12 -1.71
N ALA A 91 4.06 -16.65 -2.62
CA ALA A 91 3.91 -18.00 -3.14
C ALA A 91 3.85 -19.04 -2.01
N LYS A 92 4.77 -18.94 -1.03
CA LYS A 92 4.79 -19.81 0.14
C LYS A 92 3.50 -19.71 0.97
N PHE A 93 2.99 -18.51 1.22
CA PHE A 93 1.72 -18.36 1.93
C PHE A 93 0.54 -18.97 1.18
N ILE A 94 0.49 -18.80 -0.14
CA ILE A 94 -0.56 -19.38 -0.97
C ILE A 94 -0.50 -20.91 -0.93
N GLU A 95 0.70 -21.48 -1.02
CA GLU A 95 0.92 -22.92 -0.90
C GLU A 95 0.50 -23.46 0.48
N GLU A 96 0.93 -22.81 1.57
CA GLU A 96 0.60 -23.22 2.95
C GLU A 96 -0.89 -23.07 3.28
N TRP A 97 -1.58 -22.10 2.68
CA TRP A 97 -2.98 -21.82 2.96
C TRP A 97 -3.97 -22.57 2.06
N GLY A 98 -3.50 -23.14 0.95
CA GLY A 98 -4.30 -23.95 0.03
C GLY A 98 -5.60 -23.25 -0.42
N GLU A 99 -6.72 -23.97 -0.33
CA GLU A 99 -8.04 -23.44 -0.75
C GLU A 99 -8.46 -22.16 -0.01
N SER A 100 -7.94 -21.96 1.21
CA SER A 100 -8.25 -20.78 2.02
C SER A 100 -7.35 -19.57 1.72
N ALA A 101 -6.35 -19.71 0.85
CA ALA A 101 -5.33 -18.70 0.59
C ALA A 101 -5.91 -17.34 0.23
N SER A 102 -6.93 -17.32 -0.64
CA SER A 102 -7.57 -16.08 -1.07
C SER A 102 -8.14 -15.27 0.09
N TRP A 103 -8.90 -15.92 0.98
CA TRP A 103 -9.58 -15.25 2.08
C TRP A 103 -8.61 -14.88 3.20
N ARG A 104 -7.63 -15.75 3.49
CA ARG A 104 -6.55 -15.47 4.43
C ARG A 104 -5.69 -14.29 3.96
N LEU A 105 -5.38 -14.23 2.67
CA LEU A 105 -4.64 -13.11 2.09
C LEU A 105 -5.43 -11.81 2.20
N PHE A 106 -6.74 -11.81 1.94
CA PHE A 106 -7.57 -10.61 2.09
C PHE A 106 -7.46 -10.02 3.51
N PHE A 107 -7.63 -10.86 4.53
CA PHE A 107 -7.53 -10.42 5.92
C PHE A 107 -6.13 -10.08 6.37
N PHE A 108 -5.11 -10.76 5.85
CA PHE A 108 -3.71 -10.43 6.13
C PHE A 108 -3.34 -9.02 5.67
N LEU A 109 -4.03 -8.51 4.64
CA LEU A 109 -3.75 -7.19 4.06
C LEU A 109 -4.54 -6.04 4.70
N GLN A 110 -5.46 -6.32 5.65
CA GLN A 110 -6.22 -5.28 6.37
C GLN A 110 -5.51 -4.86 7.65
#